data_AF-A0A5S5C9U1-F1
#
_entry.id   AF-A0A5S5C9U1-F1
#
_cell.length_a   1.000
_cell.length_b   1.000
_cell.length_c   1.000
_cell.angle_alpha   90.00
_cell.angle_beta   90.00
_cell.angle_gamma   90.00
#
_symmetry.space_group_name_H-M   'P 1'
#
loop_
_entity.id
_entity.type
_entity.pdbx_description
1 polymer ?
#
loop_
_entity_poly.entity_id
_entity_poly.type
_entity_poly.pdbx_seq_one_letter_code
_entity_poly.pdbx_strand_id
1 'polypeptide(L)'
;MSELAMDRTILITIDFLIAVALIWLMPRDKLREATIIFLFKQSMTWSFGLLVVEWGLIEYPVREFVKANATSFSFEYFIYPALCVIFNLHYPNRAARWKKWAWILAFPTAMTMLEVVIERNTELIRFLHWNGYYSWITLLLTFLMARTYFLWLYRNSGKGYSW
;
A
#
# COMPACT_ATOMS: atom_id res chain seq x y z
N MET A 1 19.98 -16.51 15.16
CA MET A 1 19.88 -15.28 14.33
C MET A 1 19.68 -14.11 15.28
N SER A 2 20.35 -12.97 15.06
CA SER A 2 20.03 -11.75 15.80
C SER A 2 18.61 -11.28 15.48
N GLU A 3 17.94 -10.57 16.39
CA GLU A 3 16.58 -10.03 16.17
C GLU A 3 16.50 -9.22 14.87
N LEU A 4 17.51 -8.38 14.60
CA LEU A 4 17.63 -7.61 13.35
C LEU A 4 17.68 -8.49 12.08
N ALA A 5 18.29 -9.67 12.15
CA ALA A 5 18.35 -10.59 11.00
C ALA A 5 17.00 -11.29 10.78
N MET A 6 16.23 -11.53 11.85
CA MET A 6 14.87 -12.04 11.76
C MET A 6 13.95 -11.03 11.08
N ASP A 7 13.96 -9.77 11.52
CA ASP A 7 13.11 -8.71 10.96
C ASP A 7 13.38 -8.46 9.48
N ARG A 8 14.65 -8.45 9.08
CA ARG A 8 15.03 -8.37 7.66
C ARG A 8 14.48 -9.56 6.85
N THR A 9 14.50 -10.76 7.43
CA THR A 9 13.95 -11.96 6.77
C THR A 9 12.44 -11.85 6.61
N ILE A 10 11.73 -11.34 7.62
CA ILE A 10 10.29 -11.07 7.56
C ILE A 10 9.99 -10.07 6.43
N LEU A 11 10.74 -8.96 6.38
CA LEU A 11 10.57 -7.92 5.35
C LEU A 11 10.74 -8.47 3.93
N ILE A 12 11.84 -9.18 3.67
CA ILE A 12 12.10 -9.82 2.37
C ILE A 12 11.00 -10.83 2.02
N THR A 13 10.50 -11.57 3.02
CA THR A 13 9.41 -12.53 2.81
C THR A 13 8.11 -11.82 2.42
N ILE A 14 7.76 -10.73 3.09
CA ILE A 14 6.58 -9.92 2.75
C ILE A 14 6.72 -9.35 1.33
N ASP A 15 7.88 -8.79 1.00
CA ASP A 15 8.15 -8.28 -0.35
C ASP A 15 8.00 -9.36 -1.41
N PHE A 16 8.57 -10.55 -1.17
CA PHE A 16 8.45 -11.67 -2.08
C PHE A 16 6.99 -12.10 -2.27
N LEU A 17 6.23 -12.23 -1.17
CA LEU A 17 4.81 -12.60 -1.24
C LEU A 17 3.98 -11.57 -2.01
N ILE A 18 4.24 -10.27 -1.81
CA ILE A 18 3.55 -9.20 -2.52
C ILE A 18 3.94 -9.17 -4.00
N ALA A 19 5.20 -9.43 -4.33
CA ALA A 19 5.66 -9.56 -5.71
C ALA A 19 4.95 -10.71 -6.43
N VAL A 20 4.88 -11.89 -5.80
CA VAL A 20 4.17 -13.05 -6.34
C VAL A 20 2.68 -12.75 -6.50
N ALA A 21 2.05 -12.15 -5.48
CA ALA A 21 0.64 -11.78 -5.53
C ALA A 21 0.36 -10.77 -6.65
N LEU A 22 1.21 -9.76 -6.83
CA LEU A 22 1.08 -8.79 -7.90
C LEU A 22 1.20 -9.46 -9.27
N ILE A 23 2.20 -10.31 -9.50
CA ILE A 23 2.39 -11.02 -10.78
C ILE A 23 1.22 -11.95 -11.08
N TRP A 24 0.73 -12.67 -10.07
CA TRP A 24 -0.34 -13.66 -10.25
C TRP A 24 -1.71 -13.03 -10.45
N LEU A 25 -2.01 -11.94 -9.72
CA LEU A 25 -3.29 -11.25 -9.81
C LEU A 25 -3.33 -10.24 -10.96
N MET A 26 -2.18 -9.75 -11.45
CA MET A 26 -2.15 -8.75 -12.54
C MET A 26 -2.48 -9.37 -13.90
N PRO A 27 -3.59 -8.97 -14.55
CA PRO A 27 -3.90 -9.39 -15.90
C PRO A 27 -2.91 -8.77 -16.89
N ARG A 28 -2.32 -9.58 -17.78
CA ARG A 28 -1.28 -9.13 -18.73
C ARG A 28 -1.78 -8.04 -19.70
N ASP A 29 -3.07 -8.03 -20.00
CA ASP A 29 -3.74 -7.04 -20.84
C ASP A 29 -3.91 -5.66 -20.17
N LYS A 30 -3.67 -5.58 -18.85
CA LYS A 30 -3.84 -4.36 -18.03
C LYS A 30 -2.53 -3.82 -17.48
N LEU A 31 -1.40 -4.15 -18.09
CA LEU A 31 -0.09 -3.69 -17.64
C LEU A 31 0.02 -2.16 -17.64
N ARG A 32 -0.57 -1.49 -18.64
CA ARG A 32 -0.57 -0.01 -18.71
C ARG A 32 -1.33 0.62 -17.54
N GLU A 33 -2.52 0.11 -17.25
CA GLU A 33 -3.30 0.51 -16.08
C GLU A 33 -2.52 0.29 -14.78
N ALA A 34 -1.93 -0.90 -14.64
CA ALA A 34 -1.13 -1.25 -13.47
C ALA A 34 0.02 -0.28 -13.24
N THR A 35 0.82 0.01 -14.27
CA THR A 35 1.94 0.95 -14.18
C THR A 35 1.49 2.35 -13.76
N ILE A 36 0.38 2.84 -14.30
CA ILE A 36 -0.13 4.18 -13.95
C ILE A 36 -0.60 4.22 -12.50
N ILE A 37 -1.37 3.22 -12.07
CA ILE A 37 -1.84 3.12 -10.68
C ILE A 37 -0.65 3.03 -9.72
N PHE A 38 0.33 2.19 -10.06
CA PHE A 38 1.53 1.97 -9.26
C PHE A 38 2.33 3.27 -9.10
N LEU A 39 2.68 3.94 -10.20
CA LEU A 39 3.47 5.17 -10.17
C LEU A 39 2.73 6.32 -9.48
N PHE A 40 1.42 6.46 -9.74
CA PHE A 40 0.62 7.46 -9.05
C PHE A 40 0.63 7.21 -7.54
N LYS A 41 0.40 5.96 -7.13
CA LYS A 41 0.42 5.59 -5.71
C LYS A 41 1.79 5.84 -5.08
N GLN A 42 2.85 5.40 -5.75
CA GLN A 42 4.24 5.57 -5.30
C GLN A 42 4.59 7.05 -5.04
N SER A 43 4.12 7.97 -5.90
CA SER A 43 4.35 9.40 -5.70
C SER A 43 3.68 9.93 -4.42
N MET A 44 2.52 9.39 -4.06
CA MET A 44 1.83 9.78 -2.82
C MET A 44 2.51 9.18 -1.59
N THR A 45 2.76 7.87 -1.62
CA THR A 45 3.23 7.10 -0.46
C THR A 45 4.60 7.57 0.00
N TRP A 46 5.56 7.76 -0.92
CA TRP A 46 6.85 8.35 -0.57
C TRP A 46 6.67 9.72 0.11
N SER A 47 5.95 10.66 -0.49
CA SER A 47 5.81 12.00 0.08
C SER A 47 5.14 11.98 1.46
N PHE A 48 4.05 11.23 1.62
CA PHE A 48 3.37 11.11 2.92
C PHE A 48 4.22 10.38 3.95
N GLY A 49 4.89 9.29 3.58
CA GLY A 49 5.78 8.54 4.46
C GLY A 49 6.87 9.44 5.04
N LEU A 50 7.51 10.27 4.20
CA LEU A 50 8.51 11.21 4.67
C LEU A 50 7.92 12.23 5.64
N LEU A 51 6.77 12.83 5.32
CA LEU A 51 6.13 13.79 6.22
C LEU A 51 5.84 13.19 7.60
N VAL A 52 5.34 11.95 7.64
CA VAL A 52 5.00 11.26 8.89
C VAL A 52 6.25 10.93 9.72
N VAL A 53 7.36 10.55 9.06
CA VAL A 53 8.65 10.30 9.74
C VAL A 53 9.30 11.60 10.23
N GLU A 54 9.32 12.65 9.42
CA GLU A 54 9.90 13.96 9.77
C GLU A 54 9.14 14.64 10.91
N TRP A 55 7.83 14.39 11.03
CA TRP A 55 7.02 14.83 12.17
C TRP A 55 7.17 13.96 13.42
N GLY A 56 8.02 12.93 13.39
CA GLY A 56 8.25 12.05 14.54
C GLY A 56 7.01 11.26 14.95
N LEU A 57 6.16 10.92 13.99
CA LEU A 57 4.94 10.16 14.25
C LEU A 57 5.20 8.64 14.18
N ILE A 58 6.03 8.22 13.23
CA ILE A 58 6.44 6.82 12.99
C ILE A 58 7.95 6.79 12.78
N GLU A 59 8.61 5.71 13.19
CA GLU A 59 9.99 5.39 12.80
C GLU A 59 10.08 3.98 12.20
N TYR A 60 11.10 3.76 11.36
CA TYR A 60 11.38 2.46 10.72
C TYR A 60 12.81 2.01 11.09
N PRO A 61 13.04 1.42 12.28
CA PRO A 61 14.38 1.08 12.75
C PRO A 61 15.11 0.11 11.83
N VAL A 62 14.43 -0.95 11.37
CA VAL A 62 14.93 -1.90 10.38
C VAL A 62 14.33 -1.57 9.02
N ARG A 63 15.14 -0.95 8.15
CA ARG A 63 14.74 -0.54 6.80
C ARG A 63 15.85 -0.69 5.77
N GLU A 64 15.48 -0.68 4.50
CA GLU A 64 16.41 -0.57 3.38
C GLU A 64 16.97 0.85 3.25
N PHE A 65 18.10 0.98 2.56
CA PHE A 65 18.67 2.27 2.19
C PHE A 65 18.78 3.29 3.34
N VAL A 66 19.16 2.84 4.54
CA VAL A 66 19.20 3.63 5.79
C VAL A 66 19.87 5.01 5.65
N LYS A 67 20.87 5.13 4.77
CA LYS A 67 21.60 6.39 4.50
C LYS A 67 20.88 7.37 3.56
N ALA A 68 19.95 6.87 2.75
CA ALA A 68 19.30 7.64 1.68
C ALA A 68 17.82 7.94 1.98
N ASN A 69 17.15 7.11 2.78
CA ASN A 69 15.74 7.28 3.09
C ASN A 69 15.45 7.00 4.57
N ALA A 70 14.60 7.84 5.16
CA ALA A 70 14.16 7.70 6.55
C ALA A 70 12.93 6.77 6.68
N THR A 71 12.18 6.56 5.59
CA THR A 71 11.00 5.67 5.55
C THR A 71 11.36 4.24 5.14
N SER A 72 10.44 3.29 5.33
CA SER A 72 10.55 1.97 4.71
C SER A 72 10.44 2.08 3.18
N PHE A 73 11.52 1.72 2.48
CA PHE A 73 11.50 1.72 1.02
C PHE A 73 10.49 0.69 0.50
N SER A 74 10.52 -0.52 1.05
CA SER A 74 9.62 -1.59 0.63
C SER A 74 8.16 -1.23 0.80
N PHE A 75 7.77 -0.63 1.94
CA PHE A 75 6.39 -0.23 2.13
C PHE A 75 5.96 0.89 1.16
N GLU A 76 6.73 1.99 1.10
CA GLU A 76 6.31 3.19 0.37
C GLU A 76 6.47 3.05 -1.14
N TYR A 77 7.49 2.35 -1.63
CA TYR A 77 7.81 2.27 -3.05
C TYR A 77 7.29 1.01 -3.73
N PHE A 78 6.94 -0.02 -2.96
CA PHE A 78 6.60 -1.32 -3.54
C PHE A 78 5.31 -1.92 -2.98
N ILE A 79 5.27 -2.31 -1.71
CA ILE A 79 4.14 -3.07 -1.12
C ILE A 79 2.84 -2.29 -1.29
N TYR A 80 2.82 -1.02 -0.89
CA TYR A 80 1.60 -0.24 -0.92
C TYR A 80 1.17 0.10 -2.36
N PRO A 81 2.05 0.58 -3.26
CA PRO A 81 1.74 0.70 -4.68
C PRO A 81 1.20 -0.59 -5.32
N ALA A 82 1.80 -1.75 -5.03
CA ALA A 82 1.38 -3.05 -5.56
C ALA A 82 -0.03 -3.44 -5.11
N LEU A 83 -0.33 -3.29 -3.81
CA LEU A 83 -1.67 -3.54 -3.28
C LEU A 83 -2.71 -2.58 -3.88
N CYS A 84 -2.31 -1.34 -4.20
CA CYS A 84 -3.17 -0.37 -4.87
C CYS A 84 -3.50 -0.75 -6.32
N VAL A 85 -2.55 -1.37 -7.03
CA VAL A 85 -2.82 -1.97 -8.35
C VAL A 85 -3.87 -3.08 -8.21
N ILE A 86 -3.67 -4.02 -7.29
CA ILE A 86 -4.59 -5.15 -7.08
C ILE A 86 -5.99 -4.62 -6.74
N PHE A 87 -6.08 -3.67 -5.80
CA PHE A 87 -7.32 -3.01 -5.39
C PHE A 87 -8.10 -2.43 -6.57
N ASN A 88 -7.42 -1.70 -7.46
CA ASN A 88 -8.07 -1.00 -8.56
C ASN A 88 -8.48 -1.94 -9.71
N LEU A 89 -7.60 -2.87 -10.08
CA LEU A 89 -7.84 -3.77 -11.21
C LEU A 89 -8.93 -4.82 -10.91
N HIS A 90 -9.07 -5.24 -9.65
CA HIS A 90 -10.06 -6.23 -9.20
C HIS A 90 -11.29 -5.60 -8.56
N TYR A 91 -11.40 -4.28 -8.59
CA TYR A 91 -12.56 -3.62 -8.01
C TYR A 91 -13.85 -4.13 -8.67
N PRO A 92 -14.89 -4.47 -7.88
CA PRO A 92 -16.07 -5.13 -8.38
C PRO A 92 -17.05 -4.13 -9.03
N ASN A 93 -16.70 -3.62 -10.23
CA ASN A 93 -17.44 -2.55 -10.93
C ASN A 93 -18.95 -2.86 -11.10
N ARG A 94 -19.30 -4.13 -11.37
CA ARG A 94 -20.68 -4.59 -11.62
C ARG A 94 -21.40 -5.17 -10.39
N ALA A 95 -20.80 -5.09 -9.21
CA ALA A 95 -21.40 -5.64 -7.99
C ALA A 95 -22.36 -4.67 -7.29
N ALA A 96 -23.16 -5.21 -6.37
CA ALA A 96 -24.01 -4.42 -5.49
C ALA A 96 -23.19 -3.43 -4.64
N ARG A 97 -23.81 -2.31 -4.26
CA ARG A 97 -23.17 -1.22 -3.52
C ARG A 97 -22.47 -1.67 -2.24
N TRP A 98 -23.05 -2.62 -1.51
CA TRP A 98 -22.45 -3.14 -0.28
C TRP A 98 -21.15 -3.91 -0.53
N LYS A 99 -21.05 -4.68 -1.63
CA LYS A 99 -19.81 -5.41 -1.99
C LYS A 99 -18.69 -4.43 -2.35
N LYS A 100 -19.04 -3.31 -2.99
CA LYS A 100 -18.11 -2.22 -3.32
C LYS A 100 -17.57 -1.56 -2.06
N TRP A 101 -18.44 -1.20 -1.12
CA TRP A 101 -18.01 -0.67 0.18
C TRP A 101 -17.18 -1.66 0.98
N ALA A 102 -17.57 -2.93 1.02
CA ALA A 102 -16.78 -3.98 1.66
C ALA A 102 -15.38 -4.07 1.04
N TRP A 103 -15.27 -4.00 -0.29
CA TRP A 103 -13.97 -3.98 -0.98
C TRP A 103 -13.11 -2.77 -0.62
N ILE A 104 -13.72 -1.57 -0.60
CA ILE A 104 -13.06 -0.31 -0.23
C ILE A 104 -12.51 -0.36 1.20
N LEU A 105 -13.28 -0.93 2.14
CA LEU A 105 -12.90 -0.96 3.55
C LEU A 105 -11.98 -2.15 3.88
N ALA A 106 -12.07 -3.26 3.14
CA ALA A 106 -11.27 -4.46 3.41
C ALA A 106 -9.76 -4.21 3.26
N PHE A 107 -9.33 -3.52 2.21
CA PHE A 107 -7.91 -3.24 1.96
C PHE A 107 -7.22 -2.42 3.06
N PRO A 108 -7.69 -1.20 3.42
CA PRO A 108 -7.09 -0.43 4.51
C PRO A 108 -7.20 -1.18 5.84
N THR A 109 -8.31 -1.90 6.09
CA THR A 109 -8.46 -2.69 7.32
C THR A 109 -7.42 -3.80 7.43
N ALA A 110 -7.25 -4.61 6.38
CA ALA A 110 -6.28 -5.70 6.37
C ALA A 110 -4.85 -5.17 6.49
N MET A 111 -4.52 -4.09 5.76
CA MET A 111 -3.20 -3.45 5.84
C MET A 111 -2.91 -2.90 7.23
N THR A 112 -3.83 -2.14 7.84
CA THR A 112 -3.64 -1.63 9.21
C THR A 112 -3.54 -2.74 10.23
N MET A 113 -4.32 -3.81 10.11
CA MET A 113 -4.20 -4.96 11.01
C MET A 113 -2.81 -5.59 10.92
N LEU A 114 -2.29 -5.80 9.71
CA LEU A 114 -0.94 -6.32 9.49
C LEU A 114 0.12 -5.34 10.03
N GLU A 115 -0.04 -4.04 9.80
CA GLU A 115 0.86 -3.00 10.28
C GLU A 115 0.93 -3.01 11.81
N VAL A 116 -0.20 -3.08 12.52
CA VAL A 116 -0.24 -3.17 13.99
C VAL A 116 0.37 -4.48 14.49
N VAL A 117 0.19 -5.59 13.78
CA VAL A 117 0.85 -6.85 14.14
C VAL A 117 2.36 -6.75 13.96
N ILE A 118 2.83 -6.17 12.85
CA ILE A 118 4.26 -5.97 12.58
C ILE A 118 4.86 -5.03 13.62
N GLU A 119 4.19 -3.93 13.94
CA GLU A 119 4.60 -2.93 14.94
C GLU A 119 4.79 -3.54 16.34
N ARG A 120 3.90 -4.45 16.73
CA ARG A 120 3.96 -5.08 18.06
C ARG A 120 4.98 -6.21 18.18
N ASN A 121 5.45 -6.76 17.07
CA ASN A 121 6.25 -8.00 17.06
C ASN A 121 7.62 -7.83 16.40
N THR A 122 7.92 -6.70 15.76
CA THR A 122 9.15 -6.48 14.99
C THR A 122 9.60 -5.01 15.08
N GLU A 123 10.85 -4.75 14.75
CA GLU A 123 11.42 -3.40 14.63
C GLU A 123 11.32 -2.85 13.19
N LEU A 124 10.39 -3.37 12.39
CA LEU A 124 10.16 -2.91 11.02
C LEU A 124 9.44 -1.56 11.00
N ILE A 125 8.53 -1.32 11.93
CA ILE A 125 7.80 -0.07 12.10
C ILE A 125 7.54 0.15 13.58
N ARG A 126 7.65 1.39 14.06
CA ARG A 126 7.32 1.75 15.43
C ARG A 126 6.46 3.00 15.45
N PHE A 127 5.36 2.94 16.18
CA PHE A 127 4.48 4.08 16.38
C PHE A 127 4.96 4.93 17.57
N LEU A 128 5.29 6.19 17.32
CA LEU A 128 5.72 7.14 18.34
C LEU A 128 4.54 7.98 18.84
N HIS A 129 3.93 8.74 17.93
CA HIS A 129 2.73 9.55 18.16
C HIS A 129 1.64 9.20 17.14
N TRP A 130 1.72 7.98 16.61
CA TRP A 130 0.82 7.42 15.63
C TRP A 130 0.04 6.25 16.22
N ASN A 131 -1.00 5.82 15.53
CA ASN A 131 -1.74 4.62 15.88
C ASN A 131 -2.41 4.04 14.63
N GLY A 132 -2.92 2.82 14.74
CA GLY A 132 -3.58 2.16 13.62
C GLY A 132 -4.80 2.93 13.07
N TYR A 133 -5.46 3.79 13.85
CA TYR A 133 -6.57 4.59 13.35
C TYR A 133 -6.11 5.64 12.31
N TYR A 134 -4.97 6.31 12.57
CA TYR A 134 -4.38 7.23 11.59
C TYR A 134 -3.89 6.48 10.36
N SER A 135 -3.27 5.30 10.50
CA SER A 135 -2.94 4.45 9.36
C SER A 135 -4.19 4.11 8.56
N TRP A 136 -5.26 3.64 9.21
CA TRP A 136 -6.47 3.23 8.52
C TRP A 136 -7.11 4.37 7.71
N ILE A 137 -7.22 5.57 8.29
CA ILE A 137 -7.77 6.75 7.60
C ILE A 137 -6.88 7.16 6.43
N THR A 138 -5.57 7.29 6.64
CA THR A 138 -4.65 7.70 5.57
C THR A 138 -4.62 6.68 4.44
N LEU A 139 -4.65 5.38 4.77
CA LEU A 139 -4.76 4.31 3.79
C LEU A 139 -6.05 4.44 2.99
N LEU A 140 -7.21 4.52 3.67
CA LEU A 140 -8.52 4.66 3.02
C LEU A 140 -8.58 5.86 2.08
N LEU A 141 -8.20 7.05 2.55
CA LEU A 141 -8.22 8.28 1.76
C LEU A 141 -7.33 8.15 0.53
N THR A 142 -6.11 7.64 0.69
CA THR A 142 -5.16 7.55 -0.42
C THR A 142 -5.50 6.40 -1.39
N PHE A 143 -6.22 5.35 -0.99
CA PHE A 143 -6.84 4.38 -1.91
C PHE A 143 -7.97 5.03 -2.73
N LEU A 144 -8.84 5.79 -2.08
CA LEU A 144 -9.93 6.50 -2.76
C LEU A 144 -9.41 7.54 -3.75
N MET A 145 -8.36 8.28 -3.39
CA MET A 145 -7.68 9.22 -4.30
C MET A 145 -7.09 8.52 -5.52
N ALA A 146 -6.34 7.42 -5.31
CA ALA A 146 -5.78 6.63 -6.41
C ALA A 146 -6.86 6.08 -7.35
N ARG A 147 -7.97 5.61 -6.79
CA ARG A 147 -9.10 5.14 -7.60
C ARG A 147 -9.81 6.25 -8.36
N THR A 148 -10.04 7.40 -7.72
CA THR A 148 -10.63 8.56 -8.38
C THR A 148 -9.76 9.02 -9.55
N TYR A 149 -8.44 9.10 -9.34
CA TYR A 149 -7.48 9.45 -10.38
C TYR A 149 -7.50 8.44 -11.55
N PHE A 150 -7.48 7.15 -11.24
CA PHE A 150 -7.57 6.08 -12.24
C PHE A 150 -8.86 6.17 -13.08
N LEU A 151 -10.01 6.35 -12.43
CA LEU A 151 -11.30 6.49 -13.12
C LEU A 151 -11.35 7.76 -13.98
N TRP A 152 -10.81 8.87 -13.49
CA TRP A 152 -10.71 10.11 -14.25
C TRP A 152 -9.90 9.92 -15.53
N LEU A 153 -8.75 9.25 -15.44
CA LEU A 153 -7.87 9.04 -16.58
C LEU A 153 -8.53 8.14 -17.65
N TYR A 154 -9.27 7.11 -17.23
CA TYR A 154 -9.88 6.13 -18.13
C TYR A 154 -11.36 6.38 -18.45
N ARG A 155 -11.93 7.53 -18.06
CA ARG A 155 -13.36 7.85 -18.27
C ARG A 155 -13.85 7.72 -19.71
N ASN A 156 -12.99 8.03 -20.69
CA ASN A 156 -13.30 7.99 -22.13
C ASN A 156 -12.71 6.78 -22.86
N SER A 157 -12.19 5.78 -22.12
CA SER A 157 -11.50 4.64 -22.71
C SER A 157 -12.43 3.54 -23.25
N GLY A 158 -13.72 3.59 -22.92
CA GLY A 158 -14.68 2.52 -23.25
C GLY A 158 -14.50 1.22 -22.46
N LYS A 159 -13.54 1.15 -21.53
CA LYS A 159 -13.20 -0.07 -20.76
C LYS A 159 -14.17 -0.42 -19.63
N GLY A 160 -15.18 0.42 -19.39
CA GLY A 160 -16.25 0.14 -18.40
C GLY A 160 -15.83 0.24 -16.94
N TYR A 161 -14.75 0.96 -16.62
CA TYR A 161 -14.37 1.25 -15.23
C TYR A 161 -15.33 2.24 -14.59
N SER A 162 -15.76 1.97 -13.35
CA SER A 162 -16.68 2.84 -12.61
C SER A 162 -16.46 2.73 -11.10
N TRP A 163 -17.11 3.60 -10.34
CA TRP A 163 -17.39 3.32 -8.93
C TRP A 163 -18.40 2.20 -8.80
#